data_AF-A0A8C4S2T2-F1
#
_entry.id   AF-A0A8C4S2T2-F1
#
_cell.length_a   1.000
_cell.length_b   1.000
_cell.length_c   1.000
_cell.angle_alpha   90.00
_cell.angle_beta   90.00
_cell.angle_gamma   90.00
#
_symmetry.space_group_name_H-M   'P 1'
#
loop_
_entity.id
_entity.type
_entity.pdbx_description
1 polymer ?
#
loop_
_entity_poly.entity_id
_entity_poly.type
_entity_poly.pdbx_seq_one_letter_code
_entity_poly.pdbx_strand_id
1 'polypeptide(L)'
;MVEKRSVIQRENVYRWFSELNSAQRVEFLCGLLDLCVPIELRFLGSCLEDLAGKDYHSLRDAEIKANNPADLATLTNITDEVVRSKLLISLALLNSDNREAAGVLFRTLTHIDAIINNYGLQLNDGQTGDQFLLLFTMASNHPAFSFHQKQVLRQELSQIQGIVSTSCNNANRSTGSSSSTATSTTVTTTTTFTPCVAGSHFLHKVG
;
A
#
# COMPACT_ATOMS: atom_id res chain seq x y z
N MET A 1 -6.74 39.06 -14.78
CA MET A 1 -7.58 37.87 -14.52
C MET A 1 -7.28 37.45 -13.09
N VAL A 2 -8.24 37.57 -12.19
CA VAL A 2 -8.06 37.20 -10.77
C VAL A 2 -8.15 35.68 -10.70
N GLU A 3 -7.02 35.01 -10.50
CA GLU A 3 -7.01 33.59 -10.15
C GLU A 3 -7.82 33.40 -8.87
N LYS A 4 -8.98 32.73 -9.00
CA LYS A 4 -9.72 32.21 -7.87
C LYS A 4 -8.84 31.15 -7.22
N ARG A 5 -8.03 31.54 -6.23
CA ARG A 5 -7.50 30.59 -5.24
C ARG A 5 -8.71 30.01 -4.52
N SER A 6 -9.09 28.78 -4.87
CA SER A 6 -10.01 28.01 -4.06
C SER A 6 -9.41 27.89 -2.66
N VAL A 7 -10.11 28.42 -1.67
CA VAL A 7 -9.71 28.28 -0.26
C VAL A 7 -10.00 26.83 0.12
N ILE A 8 -9.01 25.95 -0.03
CA ILE A 8 -9.09 24.58 0.44
C ILE A 8 -8.98 24.62 1.97
N GLN A 9 -10.04 24.21 2.66
CA GLN A 9 -10.04 24.11 4.12
C GLN A 9 -9.23 22.88 4.53
N ARG A 10 -8.29 23.06 5.45
CA ARG A 10 -7.39 22.01 5.95
C ARG A 10 -8.15 20.79 6.46
N GLU A 11 -9.24 21.01 7.17
CA GLU A 11 -10.06 19.97 7.77
C GLU A 11 -10.73 19.09 6.69
N ASN A 12 -11.11 19.69 5.55
CA ASN A 12 -11.67 18.93 4.43
C ASN A 12 -10.61 18.05 3.76
N VAL A 13 -9.34 18.51 3.71
CA VAL A 13 -8.22 17.71 3.19
C VAL A 13 -7.97 16.50 4.08
N TYR A 14 -7.95 16.68 5.41
CA TYR A 14 -7.76 15.56 6.33
C TYR A 14 -8.90 14.54 6.26
N ARG A 15 -10.14 15.01 6.15
CA ARG A 15 -11.29 14.14 5.95
C ARG A 15 -11.16 13.33 4.66
N TRP A 16 -10.92 14.00 3.54
CA TRP A 16 -10.71 13.35 2.25
C TRP A 16 -9.55 12.34 2.29
N PHE A 17 -8.41 12.72 2.86
CA PHE A 17 -7.24 11.83 2.99
C PHE A 17 -7.56 10.58 3.82
N SER A 18 -8.39 10.70 4.86
CA SER A 18 -8.79 9.56 5.69
C SER A 18 -9.71 8.56 4.96
N GLU A 19 -10.42 9.00 3.92
CA GLU A 19 -11.30 8.17 3.08
C GLU A 19 -10.53 7.38 2.02
N LEU A 20 -9.28 7.78 1.70
CA LEU A 20 -8.43 7.08 0.74
C LEU A 20 -8.02 5.69 1.26
N ASN A 21 -7.85 4.73 0.35
CA ASN A 21 -7.25 3.44 0.69
C ASN A 21 -5.73 3.56 0.91
N SER A 22 -5.11 2.50 1.44
CA SER A 22 -3.68 2.51 1.79
C SER A 22 -2.76 2.85 0.60
N ALA A 23 -3.06 2.32 -0.58
CA ALA A 23 -2.26 2.58 -1.79
C ALA A 23 -2.33 4.07 -2.18
N GLN A 24 -3.53 4.64 -2.23
CA GLN A 24 -3.76 6.05 -2.55
C GLN A 24 -3.10 6.99 -1.54
N ARG A 25 -3.11 6.65 -0.24
CA ARG A 25 -2.43 7.45 0.79
C ARG A 25 -0.92 7.48 0.56
N VAL A 26 -0.31 6.33 0.28
CA VAL A 26 1.14 6.24 0.00
C VAL A 26 1.49 7.03 -1.24
N GLU A 27 0.76 6.84 -2.34
CA GLU A 27 0.98 7.58 -3.60
C GLU A 27 0.86 9.09 -3.39
N PHE A 28 -0.17 9.54 -2.69
CA PHE A 28 -0.39 10.95 -2.40
C PHE A 28 0.72 11.53 -1.52
N LEU A 29 1.13 10.84 -0.46
CA LEU A 29 2.23 11.27 0.41
C LEU A 29 3.56 11.35 -0.36
N CYS A 30 3.87 10.36 -1.20
CA CYS A 30 5.05 10.42 -2.09
C CYS A 30 4.98 11.66 -2.99
N GLY A 31 3.84 11.94 -3.60
CA GLY A 31 3.64 13.13 -4.43
C GLY A 31 3.82 14.44 -3.66
N LEU A 32 3.39 14.51 -2.39
CA LEU A 32 3.64 15.69 -1.55
C LEU A 32 5.13 15.85 -1.21
N LEU A 33 5.82 14.75 -0.88
CA LEU A 33 7.25 14.78 -0.58
C LEU A 33 8.07 15.23 -1.79
N ASP A 34 7.68 14.86 -3.01
CA ASP A 34 8.34 15.31 -4.24
C ASP A 34 8.23 16.83 -4.48
N LEU A 35 7.29 17.52 -3.81
CA LEU A 35 7.13 18.97 -3.88
C LEU A 35 7.91 19.73 -2.80
N CYS A 36 8.44 19.02 -1.79
CA CYS A 36 9.17 19.62 -0.68
C CYS A 36 10.61 20.01 -1.07
N VAL A 37 11.14 21.06 -0.44
CA VAL A 37 12.57 21.43 -0.60
C VAL A 37 13.47 20.59 0.33
N PRO A 38 14.80 20.49 0.08
CA PRO A 38 15.68 19.58 0.83
C PRO A 38 15.68 19.75 2.35
N ILE A 39 15.56 20.98 2.86
CA ILE A 39 15.52 21.23 4.31
C ILE A 39 14.20 20.76 4.94
N GLU A 40 13.09 20.89 4.22
CA GLU A 40 11.78 20.39 4.64
C GLU A 40 11.80 18.86 4.67
N LEU A 41 12.34 18.22 3.63
CA LEU A 41 12.51 16.77 3.57
C LEU A 41 13.35 16.25 4.74
N ARG A 42 14.43 16.95 5.10
CA ARG A 42 15.27 16.55 6.24
C ARG A 42 14.53 16.66 7.57
N PHE A 43 13.73 17.71 7.75
CA PHE A 43 12.87 17.86 8.92
C PHE A 43 11.79 16.78 8.97
N LEU A 44 11.07 16.54 7.86
CA LEU A 44 10.04 15.50 7.75
C LEU A 44 10.62 14.11 8.00
N GLY A 45 11.85 13.84 7.55
CA GLY A 45 12.57 12.60 7.83
C GLY A 45 12.69 12.35 9.33
N SER A 46 13.09 13.36 10.12
CA SER A 46 13.16 13.24 11.59
C SER A 46 11.78 13.01 12.23
N CYS A 47 10.72 13.64 11.73
CA CYS A 47 9.37 13.40 12.21
C CYS A 47 8.90 11.96 11.91
N LEU A 48 9.19 11.46 10.70
CA LEU A 48 8.84 10.10 10.30
C LEU A 48 9.61 9.06 11.11
N GLU A 49 10.88 9.30 11.39
CA GLU A 49 11.72 8.43 12.21
C GLU A 49 11.20 8.31 13.64
N ASP A 50 10.79 9.42 14.26
CA ASP A 50 10.17 9.41 15.61
C ASP A 50 8.83 8.66 15.63
N LEU A 51 7.99 8.87 14.60
CA LEU A 51 6.70 8.17 14.47
C LEU A 51 6.86 6.66 14.24
N ALA A 52 7.80 6.27 13.37
CA ALA A 52 8.05 4.87 12.99
C ALA A 52 8.93 4.10 13.99
N GLY A 53 9.71 4.80 14.82
CA GLY A 53 10.67 4.19 15.74
C GLY A 53 10.06 3.29 16.81
N LYS A 54 8.74 3.38 17.04
CA LYS A 54 8.03 2.56 18.04
C LYS A 54 8.04 1.07 17.73
N ASP A 55 8.08 0.70 16.45
CA ASP A 55 8.04 -0.69 15.98
C ASP A 55 9.43 -1.21 15.56
N TYR A 56 10.50 -0.46 15.83
CA TYR A 56 11.84 -0.82 15.34
C TYR A 56 12.32 -2.18 15.86
N HIS A 57 12.11 -2.45 17.16
CA HIS A 57 12.55 -3.71 17.77
C HIS A 57 11.79 -4.92 17.22
N SER A 58 10.49 -4.80 16.97
CA SER A 58 9.66 -5.91 16.46
C SER A 58 9.92 -6.19 14.98
N LEU A 59 10.31 -5.17 14.21
CA LEU A 59 10.54 -5.29 12.77
C LEU A 59 11.99 -5.60 12.40
N ARG A 60 12.93 -5.61 13.36
CA ARG A 60 14.37 -5.78 13.09
C ARG A 60 14.70 -7.05 12.31
N ASP A 61 14.13 -8.19 12.68
CA ASP A 61 14.36 -9.45 11.95
C ASP A 61 13.77 -9.43 10.55
N ALA A 62 12.65 -8.73 10.36
CA ALA A 62 12.02 -8.56 9.06
C ALA A 62 12.85 -7.63 8.17
N GLU A 63 13.44 -6.57 8.72
CA GLU A 63 14.35 -5.64 8.03
C GLU A 63 15.61 -6.37 7.53
N ILE A 64 16.20 -7.24 8.35
CA ILE A 64 17.36 -8.05 7.95
C ILE A 64 17.01 -8.93 6.75
N LYS A 65 15.86 -9.63 6.80
CA LYS A 65 15.39 -10.48 5.70
C LYS A 65 15.02 -9.67 4.45
N ALA A 66 14.42 -8.49 4.63
CA ALA A 66 14.05 -7.59 3.55
C ALA A 66 15.27 -7.08 2.75
N ASN A 67 16.44 -7.05 3.38
CA ASN A 67 17.68 -6.60 2.76
C ASN A 67 18.62 -7.75 2.36
N ASN A 68 18.17 -9.01 2.47
CA ASN A 68 18.90 -10.19 2.03
C ASN A 68 18.27 -10.80 0.75
N PRO A 69 18.94 -10.72 -0.40
CA PRO A 69 18.42 -11.25 -1.67
C PRO A 69 18.06 -12.74 -1.61
N ALA A 70 18.79 -13.55 -0.84
CA ALA A 70 18.53 -14.98 -0.72
C ALA A 70 17.21 -15.28 0.01
N ASP A 71 16.93 -14.53 1.08
CA ASP A 71 15.67 -14.65 1.82
C ASP A 71 14.49 -14.19 0.96
N LEU A 72 14.65 -13.09 0.23
CA LEU A 72 13.64 -12.58 -0.69
C LEU A 72 13.33 -13.53 -1.84
N ALA A 73 14.35 -14.25 -2.34
CA ALA A 73 14.17 -15.22 -3.43
C ALA A 73 13.25 -16.38 -3.04
N THR A 74 12.99 -16.60 -1.75
CA THR A 74 12.03 -17.61 -1.28
C THR A 74 10.57 -17.15 -1.43
N LEU A 75 10.32 -15.85 -1.57
CA LEU A 75 8.98 -15.25 -1.66
C LEU A 75 8.47 -15.25 -3.11
N THR A 76 8.24 -16.43 -3.68
CA THR A 76 7.87 -16.57 -5.11
C THR A 76 6.37 -16.58 -5.38
N ASN A 77 5.56 -17.15 -4.47
CA ASN A 77 4.13 -17.33 -4.69
C ASN A 77 3.32 -16.12 -4.18
N ILE A 78 3.19 -15.09 -5.01
CA ILE A 78 2.44 -13.87 -4.71
C ILE A 78 0.92 -14.07 -4.51
N THR A 79 0.36 -15.22 -4.92
CA THR A 79 -1.05 -15.56 -4.67
C THR A 79 -1.29 -15.97 -3.22
N ASP A 80 -0.26 -16.43 -2.52
CA ASP A 80 -0.33 -16.79 -1.10
C ASP A 80 -0.37 -15.51 -0.25
N GLU A 81 -1.37 -15.41 0.62
CA GLU A 81 -1.60 -14.25 1.49
C GLU A 81 -0.45 -13.98 2.46
N VAL A 82 0.19 -15.03 2.98
CA VAL A 82 1.33 -14.92 3.89
C VAL A 82 2.55 -14.41 3.14
N VAL A 83 2.80 -14.92 1.92
CA VAL A 83 3.89 -14.43 1.07
C VAL A 83 3.66 -12.98 0.69
N ARG A 84 2.44 -12.61 0.32
CA ARG A 84 2.07 -11.22 -0.03
C ARG A 84 2.26 -10.26 1.13
N SER A 85 1.84 -10.66 2.33
CA SER A 85 2.05 -9.89 3.56
C SER A 85 3.54 -9.70 3.85
N LYS A 86 4.36 -10.74 3.67
CA LYS A 86 5.82 -10.63 3.79
C LYS A 86 6.42 -9.69 2.75
N LEU A 87 5.97 -9.74 1.49
CA LEU A 87 6.45 -8.84 0.43
C LEU A 87 6.12 -7.37 0.72
N LEU A 88 4.93 -7.08 1.27
CA LEU A 88 4.56 -5.72 1.72
C LEU A 88 5.53 -5.22 2.80
N ILE A 89 5.77 -6.05 3.82
CA ILE A 89 6.73 -5.72 4.90
C ILE A 89 8.14 -5.55 4.34
N SER A 90 8.57 -6.46 3.46
CA SER A 90 9.89 -6.39 2.83
C SER A 90 10.08 -5.12 2.00
N LEU A 91 9.08 -4.67 1.25
CA LEU A 91 9.15 -3.40 0.51
C LEU A 91 9.19 -2.18 1.45
N ALA A 92 8.48 -2.23 2.58
CA ALA A 92 8.47 -1.13 3.55
C ALA A 92 9.82 -1.00 4.30
N LEU A 93 10.54 -2.12 4.47
CA LEU A 93 11.80 -2.19 5.21
C LEU A 93 13.05 -2.30 4.30
N LEU A 94 12.87 -2.24 2.98
CA LEU A 94 13.96 -2.32 2.02
C LEU A 94 14.80 -1.04 2.05
N ASN A 95 16.12 -1.17 2.13
CA ASN A 95 17.00 0.00 2.11
C ASN A 95 16.98 0.68 0.75
N SER A 96 17.01 2.02 0.77
CA SER A 96 16.88 2.86 -0.43
C SER A 96 17.95 2.64 -1.51
N ASP A 97 19.11 2.11 -1.12
CA ASP A 97 20.29 1.87 -1.96
C ASP A 97 20.49 0.39 -2.31
N ASN A 98 19.71 -0.53 -1.73
CA ASN A 98 19.85 -1.98 -1.94
C ASN A 98 19.23 -2.43 -3.28
N ARG A 99 19.95 -2.13 -4.37
CA ARG A 99 19.54 -2.47 -5.75
C ARG A 99 19.42 -3.97 -5.99
N GLU A 100 20.21 -4.78 -5.31
CA GLU A 100 20.24 -6.23 -5.50
C GLU A 100 18.94 -6.87 -4.97
N ALA A 101 18.58 -6.57 -3.72
CA ALA A 101 17.32 -7.01 -3.12
C ALA A 101 16.10 -6.48 -3.89
N ALA A 102 16.14 -5.21 -4.31
CA ALA A 102 15.10 -4.63 -5.18
C ALA A 102 14.97 -5.40 -6.52
N GLY A 103 16.09 -5.87 -7.08
CA GLY A 103 16.11 -6.68 -8.29
C GLY A 103 15.40 -8.03 -8.12
N VAL A 104 15.55 -8.68 -6.97
CA VAL A 104 14.83 -9.91 -6.64
C VAL A 104 13.34 -9.64 -6.51
N LEU A 105 12.95 -8.63 -5.72
CA LEU A 105 11.54 -8.23 -5.58
C LEU A 105 10.91 -7.87 -6.93
N PHE A 106 11.63 -7.14 -7.79
CA PHE A 106 11.15 -6.78 -9.12
C PHE A 106 10.80 -8.04 -9.93
N ARG A 107 11.70 -9.02 -10.00
CA ARG A 107 11.48 -10.27 -10.75
C ARG A 107 10.28 -11.04 -10.22
N THR A 108 10.11 -11.09 -8.89
CA THR A 108 8.94 -11.70 -8.25
C THR A 108 7.65 -10.97 -8.64
N LEU A 109 7.66 -9.64 -8.60
CA LEU A 109 6.49 -8.80 -8.90
C LEU A 109 6.12 -8.75 -10.38
N THR A 110 7.05 -9.01 -11.29
CA THR A 110 6.83 -8.93 -12.74
C THR A 110 6.81 -10.29 -13.42
N HIS A 111 6.46 -11.37 -12.72
CA HIS A 111 6.31 -12.69 -13.35
C HIS A 111 4.99 -12.77 -14.16
N ILE A 112 5.02 -12.22 -15.38
CA ILE A 112 3.88 -11.87 -16.27
C ILE A 112 2.82 -12.98 -16.43
N ASP A 113 3.21 -14.25 -16.59
CA ASP A 113 2.25 -15.32 -16.92
C ASP A 113 1.39 -15.79 -15.75
N ALA A 114 1.88 -15.61 -14.51
CA ALA A 114 1.16 -16.01 -13.29
C ALA A 114 0.20 -14.91 -12.83
N ILE A 115 0.59 -13.66 -13.04
CA ILE A 115 -0.08 -12.42 -12.65
C ILE A 115 -1.42 -12.30 -13.37
N ILE A 116 -1.43 -12.24 -14.69
CA ILE A 116 -2.65 -11.94 -15.46
C ILE A 116 -3.68 -13.07 -15.36
N ASN A 117 -3.25 -14.33 -15.35
CA ASN A 117 -4.15 -15.49 -15.32
C ASN A 117 -4.72 -15.81 -13.93
N ASN A 118 -4.02 -15.51 -12.83
CA ASN A 118 -4.54 -15.72 -11.46
C ASN A 118 -5.22 -14.48 -10.86
N TYR A 119 -4.76 -13.27 -11.19
CA TYR A 119 -5.29 -12.06 -10.57
C TYR A 119 -6.70 -11.73 -11.02
N GLY A 120 -7.11 -12.08 -12.24
CA GLY A 120 -8.50 -11.89 -12.68
C GLY A 120 -9.54 -12.59 -11.79
N LEU A 121 -9.17 -13.70 -11.13
CA LEU A 121 -10.04 -14.43 -10.20
C LEU A 121 -9.87 -13.99 -8.74
N GLN A 122 -8.65 -13.67 -8.30
CA GLN A 122 -8.33 -13.32 -6.90
C GLN A 122 -8.48 -11.84 -6.55
N LEU A 123 -8.38 -10.91 -7.51
CA LEU A 123 -8.58 -9.46 -7.27
C LEU A 123 -10.06 -9.08 -7.08
N ASN A 124 -11.00 -10.01 -7.30
CA ASN A 124 -12.43 -9.78 -7.02
C ASN A 124 -12.71 -9.73 -5.51
N ASP A 125 -11.83 -10.31 -4.70
CA ASP A 125 -11.85 -10.12 -3.26
C ASP A 125 -11.19 -8.78 -2.92
N GLY A 126 -11.98 -7.84 -2.38
CA GLY A 126 -11.55 -6.45 -2.17
C GLY A 126 -10.27 -6.32 -1.34
N GLN A 127 -10.06 -7.21 -0.37
CA GLN A 127 -8.85 -7.21 0.46
C GLN A 127 -7.60 -7.60 -0.34
N THR A 128 -7.73 -8.62 -1.19
CA THR A 128 -6.64 -9.07 -2.07
C THR A 128 -6.28 -7.98 -3.09
N GLY A 129 -7.30 -7.34 -3.69
CA GLY A 129 -7.12 -6.20 -4.59
C GLY A 129 -6.34 -5.05 -3.94
N ASP A 130 -6.73 -4.63 -2.74
CA ASP A 130 -6.08 -3.54 -2.00
C ASP A 130 -4.61 -3.85 -1.66
N GLN A 131 -4.30 -5.10 -1.28
CA GLN A 131 -2.93 -5.51 -1.01
C GLN A 131 -2.05 -5.43 -2.26
N PHE A 132 -2.55 -5.89 -3.42
CA PHE A 132 -1.81 -5.79 -4.67
C PHE A 132 -1.62 -4.34 -5.12
N LEU A 133 -2.66 -3.51 -5.01
CA LEU A 133 -2.55 -2.08 -5.28
C LEU A 133 -1.46 -1.42 -4.42
N LEU A 134 -1.45 -1.71 -3.12
CA LEU A 134 -0.44 -1.18 -2.20
C LEU A 134 0.97 -1.69 -2.55
N LEU A 135 1.11 -2.99 -2.85
CA LEU A 135 2.38 -3.62 -3.18
C LEU A 135 3.05 -2.95 -4.39
N PHE A 136 2.30 -2.81 -5.49
CA PHE A 136 2.80 -2.18 -6.71
C PHE A 136 2.97 -0.65 -6.54
N THR A 137 2.16 0.00 -5.71
CA THR A 137 2.33 1.43 -5.40
C THR A 137 3.62 1.68 -4.64
N MET A 138 3.93 0.87 -3.61
CA MET A 138 5.20 0.99 -2.89
C MET A 138 6.37 0.70 -3.82
N ALA A 139 6.34 -0.43 -4.54
CA ALA A 139 7.45 -0.83 -5.42
C ALA A 139 7.74 0.21 -6.53
N SER A 140 6.71 0.78 -7.14
CA SER A 140 6.86 1.77 -8.22
C SER A 140 7.37 3.14 -7.76
N ASN A 141 7.25 3.48 -6.47
CA ASN A 141 7.76 4.71 -5.88
C ASN A 141 9.10 4.49 -5.15
N HIS A 142 9.40 3.26 -4.72
CA HIS A 142 10.53 2.96 -3.85
C HIS A 142 11.91 3.30 -4.45
N PRO A 143 12.78 4.03 -3.75
CA PRO A 143 14.05 4.54 -4.28
C PRO A 143 15.06 3.45 -4.69
N ALA A 144 14.95 2.24 -4.12
CA ALA A 144 15.81 1.09 -4.46
C ALA A 144 15.61 0.57 -5.90
N PHE A 145 14.49 0.86 -6.54
CA PHE A 145 14.24 0.43 -7.91
C PHE A 145 14.84 1.42 -8.91
N SER A 146 15.41 0.91 -9.99
CA SER A 146 15.84 1.71 -11.12
C SER A 146 14.64 2.36 -11.82
N PHE A 147 14.90 3.42 -12.58
CA PHE A 147 13.87 4.10 -13.38
C PHE A 147 13.09 3.13 -14.27
N HIS A 148 13.80 2.24 -14.97
CA HIS A 148 13.18 1.23 -15.83
C HIS A 148 12.25 0.30 -15.04
N GLN A 149 12.71 -0.23 -13.90
CA GLN A 149 11.90 -1.10 -13.05
C GLN A 149 10.64 -0.38 -12.56
N LYS A 150 10.77 0.87 -12.11
CA LYS A 150 9.62 1.70 -11.70
C LYS A 150 8.61 1.86 -12.83
N GLN A 151 9.08 2.12 -14.05
CA GLN A 151 8.19 2.29 -15.21
C GLN A 151 7.39 1.01 -15.51
N VAL A 152 8.03 -0.16 -15.49
CA VAL A 152 7.35 -1.44 -15.67
C VAL A 152 6.32 -1.67 -14.55
N LEU A 153 6.70 -1.47 -13.29
CA LEU A 153 5.79 -1.63 -12.15
C LEU A 153 4.58 -0.67 -12.21
N ARG A 154 4.75 0.54 -12.75
CA ARG A 154 3.63 1.48 -12.98
C ARG A 154 2.67 0.98 -14.06
N GLN A 155 3.18 0.34 -15.11
CA GLN A 155 2.34 -0.26 -16.14
C GLN A 155 1.50 -1.41 -15.58
N GLU A 156 2.11 -2.27 -14.75
CA GLU A 156 1.41 -3.34 -14.04
C GLU A 156 0.36 -2.79 -13.06
N LEU A 157 0.69 -1.74 -12.30
CA LEU A 157 -0.25 -1.06 -11.40
C LEU A 157 -1.51 -0.58 -12.15
N SER A 158 -1.34 0.05 -13.32
CA SER A 158 -2.47 0.54 -14.12
C SER A 158 -3.39 -0.60 -14.60
N GLN A 159 -2.82 -1.77 -14.93
CA GLN A 159 -3.61 -2.94 -15.29
C GLN A 159 -4.43 -3.46 -14.11
N ILE A 160 -3.80 -3.56 -12.92
CA ILE A 160 -4.47 -3.99 -11.68
C ILE A 160 -5.62 -3.04 -11.33
N GLN A 161 -5.40 -1.73 -11.41
CA GLN A 161 -6.44 -0.71 -11.18
C GLN A 161 -7.63 -0.88 -12.14
N GLY A 162 -7.36 -1.18 -13.42
CA GLY A 162 -8.40 -1.42 -14.42
C GLY A 162 -9.26 -2.64 -14.11
N ILE A 163 -8.64 -3.74 -13.64
CA ILE A 163 -9.33 -4.97 -13.26
C ILE A 163 -10.20 -4.73 -12.02
N VAL A 164 -9.62 -4.18 -10.95
CA VAL A 164 -10.32 -3.91 -9.68
C VAL A 164 -11.51 -2.95 -9.89
N SER A 165 -11.36 -1.94 -10.77
CA SER A 165 -12.43 -1.00 -11.11
C SER A 165 -13.54 -1.61 -12.00
N THR A 166 -13.26 -2.72 -12.69
CA THR A 166 -14.24 -3.39 -13.54
C THR A 166 -15.11 -4.35 -12.72
N SER A 167 -14.52 -5.02 -11.72
CA SER A 167 -15.23 -5.95 -10.83
C SER A 167 -16.34 -5.27 -10.01
N CYS A 168 -16.15 -4.02 -9.59
CA CYS A 168 -17.20 -3.27 -8.86
C CYS A 168 -18.37 -2.82 -9.75
N ASN A 169 -18.17 -2.63 -11.06
CA ASN A 169 -19.25 -2.29 -12.00
C ASN A 169 -20.12 -3.50 -12.38
N ASN A 170 -19.58 -4.72 -12.36
CA ASN A 170 -20.35 -5.94 -12.66
C ASN A 170 -21.21 -6.41 -11.49
N ALA A 171 -20.83 -6.13 -10.24
CA ALA A 171 -21.63 -6.46 -9.06
C ALA A 171 -22.94 -5.66 -8.96
N ASN A 172 -23.03 -4.50 -9.62
CA ASN A 172 -24.21 -3.64 -9.59
C ASN A 172 -25.23 -3.93 -10.72
N ARG A 173 -24.99 -4.95 -11.55
CA ARG A 173 -25.88 -5.38 -12.65
C ARG A 173 -26.62 -6.69 -12.39
N SER A 174 -26.37 -7.38 -11.27
CA SER A 174 -26.89 -8.73 -11.00
C SER A 174 -27.93 -8.81 -9.88
N THR A 175 -28.40 -7.70 -9.31
CA THR A 175 -29.53 -7.69 -8.36
C THR A 175 -30.87 -7.50 -9.07
N GLY A 176 -31.34 -8.57 -9.69
CA GLY A 176 -32.69 -8.70 -10.23
C GLY A 176 -33.22 -10.11 -10.02
N SER A 177 -33.95 -10.31 -8.92
CA SER A 177 -34.99 -11.34 -8.68
C SER A 177 -34.60 -12.68 -8.01
N SER A 178 -35.09 -12.80 -6.77
CA SER A 178 -35.80 -13.92 -6.11
C SER A 178 -35.08 -15.18 -5.56
N SER A 179 -35.02 -15.18 -4.21
CA SER A 179 -35.45 -16.21 -3.23
C SER A 179 -34.88 -17.64 -3.24
N SER A 180 -34.19 -18.02 -2.14
CA SER A 180 -34.60 -19.16 -1.27
C SER A 180 -33.66 -19.38 -0.06
N THR A 181 -34.29 -19.81 1.03
CA THR A 181 -33.86 -20.21 2.38
C THR A 181 -32.71 -21.22 2.46
N ALA A 182 -31.78 -21.07 3.44
CA ALA A 182 -31.22 -22.17 4.24
C ALA A 182 -30.31 -21.68 5.39
N THR A 183 -30.27 -22.50 6.44
CA THR A 183 -29.78 -22.31 7.80
C THR A 183 -28.32 -22.76 7.97
N SER A 184 -27.66 -22.28 9.05
CA SER A 184 -26.64 -22.95 9.88
C SER A 184 -25.15 -22.52 9.82
N THR A 185 -24.77 -21.81 10.90
CA THR A 185 -23.72 -22.09 11.92
C THR A 185 -22.20 -22.07 11.61
N THR A 186 -21.49 -21.29 12.45
CA THR A 186 -20.06 -21.41 12.93
C THR A 186 -18.95 -21.01 11.93
N VAL A 187 -17.85 -20.33 12.26
CA VAL A 187 -17.13 -19.96 13.50
C VAL A 187 -16.52 -18.56 13.31
N THR A 188 -16.56 -17.73 14.34
CA THR A 188 -15.93 -16.40 14.35
C THR A 188 -14.43 -16.51 14.68
N THR A 189 -13.56 -16.06 13.78
CA THR A 189 -12.18 -15.68 14.11
C THR A 189 -12.00 -14.21 13.74
N THR A 190 -12.14 -13.35 14.74
CA THR A 190 -11.96 -11.91 14.63
C THR A 190 -10.48 -11.58 14.69
N THR A 191 -9.91 -11.11 13.58
CA THR A 191 -8.63 -10.39 13.61
C THR A 191 -8.93 -8.92 13.34
N THR A 192 -9.28 -8.21 14.41
CA THR A 192 -9.51 -6.76 14.41
C THR A 192 -8.17 -6.05 14.27
N PHE A 193 -7.93 -5.41 13.13
CA PHE A 193 -6.99 -4.30 13.07
C PHE A 193 -7.69 -3.08 13.68
N THR A 194 -7.37 -2.80 14.94
CA THR A 194 -7.82 -1.61 15.66
C THR A 194 -7.14 -0.39 15.06
N PRO A 195 -7.87 0.61 14.52
CA PRO A 195 -7.26 1.90 14.24
C PRO A 195 -6.99 2.58 15.58
N CYS A 196 -5.71 2.80 15.91
CA CYS A 196 -5.32 3.60 17.06
C CYS A 196 -5.81 5.04 16.82
N VAL A 197 -6.90 5.41 17.47
CA VAL A 197 -7.35 6.80 17.57
C VAL A 197 -6.34 7.52 18.44
N ALA A 198 -5.35 8.17 17.82
CA ALA A 198 -4.46 9.09 18.50
C ALA A 198 -5.26 10.35 18.87
N GLY A 199 -5.78 10.36 20.10
CA GLY A 199 -6.32 11.56 20.73
C GLY A 199 -5.24 12.63 20.77
N SER A 200 -5.40 13.67 19.95
CA SER A 200 -4.59 14.88 20.03
C SER A 200 -4.99 15.68 21.27
N HIS A 201 -4.40 15.36 22.41
CA HIS A 201 -4.35 16.29 23.54
C HIS A 201 -3.36 17.40 23.20
N PHE A 202 -3.84 18.44 22.51
CA PHE A 202 -3.16 19.73 22.41
C PHE A 202 -3.14 20.33 23.83
N LEU A 203 -1.99 20.22 24.48
CA LEU A 203 -1.68 20.95 25.71
C LEU A 203 -1.69 22.45 25.42
N HIS A 204 -2.77 23.10 25.84
CA HIS A 204 -2.85 24.53 26.00
C HIS A 204 -1.91 24.93 27.15
N LYS A 205 -0.70 25.40 26.84
CA LYS A 205 0.14 26.09 27.81
C LYS A 205 0.00 27.59 27.56
N VAL A 206 -0.90 28.21 28.33
CA VAL A 206 -1.02 29.66 28.48
C VAL A 206 -0.46 29.97 29.86
N GLY A 207 0.49 30.91 29.93
CA GLY A 207 1.03 31.49 31.17
C GLY A 207 2.29 30.82 31.67
#